data_AF-A0A562CGR9-F1
#
_entry.id   AF-A0A562CGR9-F1
#
_cell.length_a   1.000
_cell.length_b   1.000
_cell.length_c   1.000
_cell.angle_alpha   90.00
_cell.angle_beta   90.00
_cell.angle_gamma   90.00
#
_symmetry.space_group_name_H-M   'P 1'
#
loop_
_entity.id
_entity.type
_entity.pdbx_description
1 polymer ?
#
loop_
_entity_poly.entity_id
_entity_poly.type
_entity_poly.pdbx_seq_one_letter_code
_entity_poly.pdbx_strand_id
1 'polypeptide(L)'
;MTVKQQGVSLVCVFNNPEVRRDCLDRSIAGRAEIDFIPVDNTAHAFTTAGAALNHGARKARHDVVIFVHQDVYLHSIDRLLEAAALLRKEGRWGMLGALGVTSAGALVGRIRDRVQLLGRSAPHPVPVDSLDEVLFMVRRNLVLEDPLSEHQDLAWHTYAVEYGLRVKAHGLEVGAVDLAITHNSMTTNLARLDVAHRKVAAMHPGAVPVRTTCGTVGGDERDRMRTWPVIGRHGWRYQWLQESLLATRARWQLRLPAVICDIRRDVDLLEVGHGRVLHVVNVDGDGSFAPYETEPLRLLRRGGAVCLRAVASPVELVAALREVPGKDSALVTHLSMTDLAPLRMLLQDSPVPALIGVHDGMLWLVTGPAAARLPSAWQQRRAIPLGGGGRVGWRSEPELLDI
;
A
#
# COMPACT_ATOMS: atom_id res chain seq x y z
N MET A 1 -15.56 37.53 -11.64
CA MET A 1 -14.37 36.86 -12.19
C MET A 1 -14.55 35.37 -12.01
N THR A 2 -14.76 34.64 -13.10
CA THR A 2 -14.94 33.18 -13.11
C THR A 2 -13.64 32.56 -12.62
N VAL A 3 -13.67 31.84 -11.48
CA VAL A 3 -12.54 31.03 -11.04
C VAL A 3 -12.27 30.03 -12.16
N LYS A 4 -11.21 30.24 -12.94
CA LYS A 4 -10.72 29.20 -13.86
C LYS A 4 -10.56 27.94 -13.01
N GLN A 5 -11.31 26.88 -13.31
CA GLN A 5 -10.97 25.55 -12.80
C GLN A 5 -9.51 25.31 -13.15
N GLN A 6 -8.64 25.25 -12.13
CA GLN A 6 -7.22 25.11 -12.35
C GLN A 6 -6.85 23.64 -12.36
N GLY A 7 -6.74 23.07 -13.56
CA GLY A 7 -6.32 21.68 -13.77
C GLY A 7 -4.89 21.38 -13.33
N VAL A 8 -4.50 20.12 -13.49
CA VAL A 8 -3.18 19.57 -13.13
C VAL A 8 -2.64 18.71 -14.26
N SER A 9 -1.31 18.64 -14.41
CA SER A 9 -0.67 17.74 -15.37
C SER A 9 -0.25 16.45 -14.65
N LEU A 10 -0.77 15.32 -15.12
CA LEU A 10 -0.57 14.02 -14.50
C LEU A 10 0.36 13.18 -15.38
N VAL A 11 1.60 12.97 -14.92
CA VAL A 11 2.65 12.22 -15.61
C VAL A 11 2.70 10.80 -15.08
N CYS A 12 2.55 9.83 -15.97
CA CYS A 12 2.63 8.40 -15.63
C CYS A 12 3.62 7.70 -16.55
N VAL A 13 4.69 7.14 -15.97
CA VAL A 13 5.59 6.24 -16.69
C VAL A 13 5.03 4.83 -16.58
N PHE A 14 4.87 4.15 -17.71
CA PHE A 14 4.27 2.83 -17.74
C PHE A 14 5.13 1.85 -18.55
N ASN A 15 5.16 0.60 -18.09
CA ASN A 15 5.74 -0.53 -18.82
C ASN A 15 4.72 -1.65 -19.05
N ASN A 16 3.51 -1.52 -18.51
CA ASN A 16 2.40 -2.44 -18.69
C ASN A 16 1.12 -1.64 -19.05
N PRO A 17 0.77 -1.55 -20.35
CA PRO A 17 -0.40 -0.80 -20.80
C PRO A 17 -1.73 -1.35 -20.29
N GLU A 18 -1.83 -2.64 -19.97
CA GLU A 18 -3.05 -3.25 -19.44
C GLU A 18 -3.29 -2.80 -18.00
N VAL A 19 -2.26 -2.89 -17.16
CA VAL A 19 -2.32 -2.42 -15.77
C VAL A 19 -2.66 -0.92 -15.71
N ARG A 20 -2.03 -0.10 -16.58
CA ARG A 20 -2.34 1.33 -16.67
C ARG A 20 -3.81 1.58 -17.03
N ARG A 21 -4.36 0.82 -17.98
CA ARG A 21 -5.75 0.96 -18.42
C ARG A 21 -6.74 0.56 -17.33
N ASP A 22 -6.49 -0.55 -16.64
CA ASP A 22 -7.37 -1.09 -15.60
C ASP A 22 -7.33 -0.25 -14.31
N CYS A 23 -6.24 0.46 -14.07
CA CYS A 23 -6.05 1.34 -12.91
C CYS A 23 -6.23 2.81 -13.31
N LEU A 24 -5.15 3.45 -13.75
CA LEU A 24 -5.06 4.90 -13.84
C LEU A 24 -6.01 5.49 -14.87
N ASP A 25 -5.99 4.98 -16.11
CA ASP A 25 -6.80 5.52 -17.23
C ASP A 25 -8.29 5.47 -16.87
N ARG A 26 -8.74 4.39 -16.23
CA ARG A 26 -10.13 4.24 -15.75
C ARG A 26 -10.50 5.28 -14.70
N SER A 27 -9.62 5.55 -13.74
CA SER A 27 -9.89 6.49 -12.65
C SER A 27 -9.92 7.97 -13.06
N ILE A 28 -9.29 8.32 -14.20
CA ILE A 28 -9.24 9.70 -14.73
C ILE A 28 -10.15 9.91 -15.94
N ALA A 29 -10.87 8.87 -16.39
CA ALA A 29 -11.68 8.93 -17.60
C ALA A 29 -12.71 10.06 -17.54
N GLY A 30 -12.78 10.88 -18.60
CA GLY A 30 -13.74 11.98 -18.71
C GLY A 30 -13.44 13.21 -17.84
N ARG A 31 -12.30 13.27 -17.15
CA ARG A 31 -11.92 14.40 -16.28
C ARG A 31 -11.18 15.47 -17.05
N ALA A 32 -11.86 16.57 -17.38
CA ALA A 32 -11.30 17.68 -18.16
C ALA A 32 -10.22 18.48 -17.41
N GLU A 33 -10.20 18.40 -16.08
CA GLU A 33 -9.19 19.05 -15.23
C GLU A 33 -7.82 18.34 -15.25
N ILE A 34 -7.76 17.13 -15.81
CA ILE A 34 -6.55 16.30 -15.87
C ILE A 34 -5.93 16.38 -17.26
N ASP A 35 -4.73 16.96 -17.34
CA ASP A 35 -3.85 16.88 -18.49
C ASP A 35 -2.98 15.62 -18.35
N PHE A 36 -3.44 14.50 -18.92
CA PHE A 36 -2.76 13.22 -18.79
C PHE A 36 -1.59 13.06 -19.77
N ILE A 37 -0.41 12.76 -19.24
CA ILE A 37 0.86 12.62 -19.97
C ILE A 37 1.41 11.22 -19.73
N PRO A 38 1.00 10.23 -20.55
CA PRO A 38 1.56 8.90 -20.49
C PRO A 38 2.97 8.90 -21.12
N VAL A 39 3.94 8.32 -20.41
CA VAL A 39 5.32 8.13 -20.85
C VAL A 39 5.56 6.63 -21.03
N ASP A 40 5.62 6.21 -22.29
CA ASP A 40 5.82 4.81 -22.66
C ASP A 40 7.26 4.38 -22.39
N ASN A 41 7.42 3.38 -21.52
CA ASN A 41 8.68 2.71 -21.26
C ASN A 41 8.61 1.19 -21.46
N THR A 42 7.67 0.70 -22.29
CA THR A 42 7.51 -0.71 -22.65
C THR A 42 8.73 -1.26 -23.40
N ALA A 43 9.39 -0.42 -24.19
CA ALA A 43 10.63 -0.72 -24.91
C ALA A 43 11.90 -0.28 -24.15
N HIS A 44 11.78 0.06 -22.86
CA HIS A 44 12.90 0.53 -22.02
C HIS A 44 13.67 1.73 -22.61
N ALA A 45 12.96 2.67 -23.24
CA ALA A 45 13.54 3.90 -23.78
C ALA A 45 14.23 4.77 -22.72
N PHE A 46 13.85 4.62 -21.45
CA PHE A 46 14.45 5.28 -20.30
C PHE A 46 15.00 4.25 -19.32
N THR A 47 16.21 4.50 -18.83
CA THR A 47 16.94 3.65 -17.88
C THR A 47 16.67 4.01 -16.42
N THR A 48 16.12 5.20 -16.16
CA THR A 48 15.78 5.68 -14.83
C THR A 48 14.39 6.31 -14.79
N ALA A 49 13.74 6.23 -13.64
CA ALA A 49 12.47 6.91 -13.38
C ALA A 49 12.62 8.43 -13.53
N GLY A 50 13.70 9.01 -13.00
CA GLY A 50 13.99 10.43 -13.12
C GLY A 50 13.98 10.93 -14.56
N ALA A 51 14.67 10.24 -15.47
CA ALA A 51 14.72 10.63 -16.88
C ALA A 51 13.35 10.57 -17.56
N ALA A 52 12.58 9.50 -17.31
CA ALA A 52 11.24 9.33 -17.87
C ALA A 52 10.24 10.36 -17.32
N LEU A 53 10.28 10.62 -16.02
CA LEU A 53 9.40 11.59 -15.35
C LEU A 53 9.75 13.03 -15.74
N ASN A 54 11.04 13.38 -15.84
CA ASN A 54 11.48 14.68 -16.34
C ASN A 54 11.02 14.92 -17.78
N HIS A 55 11.05 13.89 -18.64
CA HIS A 55 10.49 13.97 -19.99
C HIS A 55 9.00 14.27 -19.99
N GLY A 56 8.23 13.63 -19.09
CA GLY A 56 6.82 13.95 -18.89
C GLY A 56 6.61 15.38 -18.35
N ALA A 57 7.39 15.80 -17.35
CA ALA A 57 7.29 17.12 -16.73
C ALA A 57 7.50 18.26 -17.73
N ARG A 58 8.41 18.10 -18.70
CA ARG A 58 8.62 19.08 -19.78
C ARG A 58 7.38 19.28 -20.66
N LYS A 59 6.53 18.26 -20.79
CA LYS A 59 5.28 18.30 -21.56
C LYS A 59 4.09 18.84 -20.77
N ALA A 60 4.22 18.98 -19.45
CA ALA A 60 3.16 19.49 -18.59
C ALA A 60 2.73 20.91 -18.99
N ARG A 61 1.43 21.16 -18.96
CA ARG A 61 0.82 22.46 -19.29
C ARG A 61 0.34 23.22 -18.05
N HIS A 62 0.08 22.52 -16.96
CA HIS A 62 -0.38 23.12 -15.70
C HIS A 62 0.79 23.44 -14.76
N ASP A 63 0.51 24.30 -13.79
CA ASP A 63 1.47 24.78 -12.79
C ASP A 63 1.83 23.74 -11.72
N VAL A 64 1.00 22.71 -11.56
CA VAL A 64 1.29 21.53 -10.73
C VAL A 64 1.45 20.30 -11.63
N VAL A 65 2.56 19.60 -11.42
CA VAL A 65 2.85 18.31 -12.03
C VAL A 65 2.69 17.22 -10.97
N ILE A 66 1.93 16.19 -11.30
CA ILE A 66 1.69 15.03 -10.45
C ILE A 66 2.36 13.85 -11.12
N PHE A 67 3.27 13.19 -10.41
CA PHE A 67 3.89 11.95 -10.82
C PHE A 67 3.15 10.80 -10.14
N VAL A 68 2.71 9.82 -10.92
CA VAL A 68 1.89 8.71 -10.43
C VAL A 68 2.25 7.40 -11.11
N HIS A 69 2.24 6.31 -10.35
CA HIS A 69 2.48 4.97 -10.90
C HIS A 69 1.30 4.49 -11.76
N GLN A 70 1.58 3.61 -12.72
CA GLN A 70 0.57 3.08 -13.65
C GLN A 70 -0.52 2.24 -12.96
N ASP A 71 -0.20 1.60 -11.84
CA ASP A 71 -1.06 0.70 -11.07
C ASP A 71 -1.81 1.43 -9.93
N VAL A 72 -1.97 2.75 -10.05
CA VAL A 72 -2.76 3.57 -9.12
C VAL A 72 -4.17 3.79 -9.67
N TYR A 73 -5.17 3.59 -8.80
CA TYR A 73 -6.55 4.00 -9.01
C TYR A 73 -6.88 5.16 -8.08
N LEU A 74 -7.34 6.28 -8.64
CA LEU A 74 -7.73 7.47 -7.89
C LEU A 74 -9.22 7.41 -7.55
N HIS A 75 -9.58 7.32 -6.25
CA HIS A 75 -10.99 7.34 -5.84
C HIS A 75 -11.57 8.74 -5.79
N SER A 76 -10.73 9.77 -5.63
CA SER A 76 -11.15 11.16 -5.61
C SER A 76 -10.15 12.07 -6.33
N ILE A 77 -10.51 12.48 -7.53
CA ILE A 77 -9.79 13.55 -8.25
C ILE A 77 -9.94 14.89 -7.54
N ASP A 78 -11.05 15.12 -6.83
CA ASP A 78 -11.30 16.38 -6.15
C ASP A 78 -10.28 16.57 -5.01
N ARG A 79 -9.99 15.51 -4.24
CA ARG A 79 -8.89 15.51 -3.25
C ARG A 79 -7.53 15.82 -3.89
N LEU A 80 -7.27 15.27 -5.08
CA LEU A 80 -6.05 15.54 -5.84
C LEU A 80 -5.94 17.03 -6.22
N LEU A 81 -7.03 17.63 -6.72
CA LEU A 81 -7.09 19.04 -7.10
C LEU A 81 -7.00 19.97 -5.89
N GLU A 82 -7.59 19.59 -4.75
CA GLU A 82 -7.50 20.32 -3.49
C GLU A 82 -6.06 20.31 -2.96
N ALA A 83 -5.39 19.16 -2.94
CA ALA A 83 -3.97 19.08 -2.57
C ALA A 83 -3.09 19.92 -3.50
N ALA A 84 -3.34 19.88 -4.82
CA ALA A 84 -2.65 20.74 -5.78
C ALA A 84 -2.93 22.24 -5.53
N ALA A 85 -4.14 22.61 -5.11
CA ALA A 85 -4.46 23.98 -4.71
C ALA A 85 -3.70 24.40 -3.45
N LEU A 86 -3.53 23.52 -2.47
CA LEU A 86 -2.72 23.79 -1.27
C LEU A 86 -1.25 24.01 -1.62
N LEU A 87 -0.65 23.14 -2.45
CA LEU A 87 0.73 23.29 -2.93
C LEU A 87 0.99 24.62 -3.66
N ARG A 88 -0.03 25.16 -4.34
CA ARG A 88 0.04 26.46 -5.03
C ARG A 88 -0.07 27.65 -4.09
N LYS A 89 -1.02 27.59 -3.16
CA LYS A 89 -1.39 28.72 -2.29
C LYS A 89 -0.45 28.86 -1.11
N GLU A 90 -0.02 27.75 -0.54
CA GLU A 90 0.89 27.74 0.61
C GLU A 90 2.34 27.68 0.13
N GLY A 91 3.01 28.83 0.11
CA GLY A 91 4.39 28.95 -0.37
C GLY A 91 5.43 28.08 0.35
N ARG A 92 5.10 27.55 1.53
CA ARG A 92 5.97 26.66 2.30
C ARG A 92 6.15 25.28 1.67
N TRP A 93 5.14 24.76 0.95
CA TRP A 93 5.22 23.41 0.40
C TRP A 93 6.01 23.41 -0.89
N GLY A 94 6.98 22.50 -1.00
CA GLY A 94 7.65 22.19 -2.27
C GLY A 94 7.17 20.90 -2.90
N MET A 95 6.69 19.95 -2.08
CA MET A 95 6.20 18.66 -2.54
C MET A 95 5.09 18.14 -1.63
N LEU A 96 4.03 17.57 -2.22
CA LEU A 96 2.98 16.84 -1.51
C LEU A 96 2.85 15.42 -2.07
N GLY A 97 2.45 14.43 -1.27
CA GLY A 97 2.23 13.07 -1.76
C GLY A 97 1.23 12.27 -0.96
N ALA A 98 0.85 11.11 -1.50
CA ALA A 98 -0.22 10.26 -0.95
C ALA A 98 0.19 9.53 0.33
N LEU A 99 1.48 9.19 0.47
CA LEU A 99 2.02 8.47 1.61
C LEU A 99 3.44 8.97 1.89
N GLY A 100 3.74 9.26 3.16
CA GLY A 100 5.05 9.70 3.60
C GLY A 100 5.43 9.14 4.96
N VAL A 101 6.69 9.39 5.35
CA VAL A 101 7.26 8.86 6.59
C VAL A 101 7.84 10.01 7.41
N THR A 102 7.45 10.12 8.68
CA THR A 102 8.00 11.12 9.60
C THR A 102 9.37 10.70 10.14
N SER A 103 10.07 11.62 10.82
CA SER A 103 11.31 11.34 11.54
C SER A 103 11.17 10.24 12.60
N ALA A 104 9.99 10.14 13.22
CA ALA A 104 9.63 9.08 14.16
C ALA A 104 9.35 7.73 13.47
N GLY A 105 9.28 7.69 12.15
CA GLY A 105 8.94 6.51 11.34
C GLY A 105 7.45 6.23 11.21
N ALA A 106 6.59 7.19 11.54
CA ALA A 106 5.16 7.02 11.34
C ALA A 106 4.82 7.21 9.86
N LEU A 107 4.00 6.30 9.32
CA LEU A 107 3.37 6.45 8.01
C LEU A 107 2.23 7.47 8.11
N VAL A 108 2.23 8.45 7.22
CA VAL A 108 1.26 9.56 7.17
C VAL A 108 0.70 9.69 5.76
N GLY A 109 -0.58 10.00 5.65
CA GLY A 109 -1.36 9.85 4.44
C GLY A 109 -2.05 8.49 4.43
N ARG A 110 -3.29 8.45 3.95
CA ARG A 110 -4.13 7.25 3.89
C ARG A 110 -4.25 6.72 2.47
N ILE A 111 -3.71 5.53 2.24
CA ILE A 111 -3.83 4.82 0.94
C ILE A 111 -4.27 3.37 1.16
N ARG A 112 -4.88 2.75 0.14
CA ARG A 112 -4.94 1.30 0.05
C ARG A 112 -3.74 0.80 -0.74
N ASP A 113 -2.84 0.06 -0.11
CA ASP A 113 -1.78 -0.67 -0.82
C ASP A 113 -2.14 -2.15 -0.86
N ARG A 114 -2.35 -2.67 -2.06
CA ARG A 114 -2.84 -4.04 -2.32
C ARG A 114 -4.18 -4.29 -1.63
N VAL A 115 -4.15 -4.92 -0.45
CA VAL A 115 -5.33 -5.34 0.32
C VAL A 115 -5.41 -4.71 1.70
N GLN A 116 -4.52 -3.75 2.01
CA GLN A 116 -4.44 -3.08 3.31
C GLN A 116 -4.53 -1.57 3.16
N LEU A 117 -5.19 -0.92 4.13
CA LEU A 117 -5.05 0.51 4.33
C LEU A 117 -3.73 0.79 5.05
N LEU A 118 -2.95 1.73 4.55
CA LEU A 118 -1.68 2.14 5.13
C LEU A 118 -1.74 3.60 5.56
N GLY A 119 -0.95 3.90 6.59
CA GLY A 119 -0.74 5.24 7.12
C GLY A 119 -1.91 5.79 7.93
N ARG A 120 -1.58 6.85 8.68
CA ARG A 120 -2.54 7.63 9.47
C ARG A 120 -3.14 8.71 8.58
N SER A 121 -4.44 8.95 8.76
CA SER A 121 -5.15 10.03 8.05
C SER A 121 -4.48 11.38 8.25
N ALA A 122 -4.35 12.11 7.15
CA ALA A 122 -3.84 13.46 7.01
C ALA A 122 -4.79 14.26 6.11
N PRO A 123 -5.95 14.72 6.62
CA PRO A 123 -6.93 15.47 5.82
C PRO A 123 -6.40 16.83 5.33
N HIS A 124 -5.33 17.31 5.98
CA HIS A 124 -4.50 18.42 5.54
C HIS A 124 -3.03 17.96 5.48
N PRO A 125 -2.20 18.59 4.63
CA PRO A 125 -0.77 18.27 4.53
C PRO A 125 -0.03 18.29 5.89
N VAL A 126 0.64 17.18 6.19
CA VAL A 126 1.47 17.00 7.39
C VAL A 126 2.94 16.88 6.97
N PRO A 127 3.87 17.62 7.60
CA PRO A 127 5.29 17.52 7.28
C PRO A 127 5.84 16.10 7.49
N VAL A 128 6.61 15.62 6.52
CA VAL A 128 7.26 14.29 6.52
C VAL A 128 8.72 14.41 6.09
N ASP A 129 9.50 13.36 6.35
CA ASP A 129 10.91 13.28 5.93
C ASP A 129 11.09 12.74 4.52
N SER A 130 10.20 11.86 4.10
CA SER A 130 10.18 11.34 2.74
C SER A 130 8.75 11.05 2.30
N LEU A 131 8.58 11.00 0.98
CA LEU A 131 7.36 10.54 0.33
C LEU A 131 7.65 9.24 -0.44
N ASP A 132 6.65 8.39 -0.48
CA ASP A 132 6.62 7.23 -1.35
C ASP A 132 6.47 7.67 -2.81
N GLU A 133 7.09 6.92 -3.72
CA GLU A 133 7.07 7.19 -5.14
C GLU A 133 5.71 6.98 -5.81
N VAL A 134 4.78 6.27 -5.16
CA VAL A 134 3.48 5.87 -5.73
C VAL A 134 2.70 7.06 -6.31
N LEU A 135 2.70 8.19 -5.59
CA LEU A 135 2.10 9.44 -6.04
C LEU A 135 2.65 10.62 -5.24
N PHE A 136 3.29 11.55 -5.94
CA PHE A 136 3.66 12.86 -5.39
C PHE A 136 3.46 13.96 -6.44
N MET A 137 3.36 15.21 -5.97
CA MET A 137 3.12 16.38 -6.78
C MET A 137 4.05 17.53 -6.39
N VAL A 138 4.43 18.30 -7.40
CA VAL A 138 5.40 19.38 -7.31
C VAL A 138 4.94 20.55 -8.18
N ARG A 139 5.45 21.76 -7.89
CA ARG A 139 5.26 22.88 -8.81
C ARG A 139 6.06 22.62 -10.08
N ARG A 140 5.47 22.90 -11.25
CA ARG A 140 6.08 22.69 -12.56
C ARG A 140 7.39 23.46 -12.70
N ASN A 141 7.44 24.72 -12.27
CA ASN A 141 8.66 25.50 -12.34
C ASN A 141 9.78 24.88 -11.50
N LEU A 142 9.48 24.41 -10.29
CA LEU A 142 10.44 23.77 -9.39
C LEU A 142 11.11 22.55 -10.05
N VAL A 143 10.33 21.66 -10.68
CA VAL A 143 10.88 20.46 -11.33
C VAL A 143 11.53 20.73 -12.70
N LEU A 144 11.27 21.89 -13.32
CA LEU A 144 11.98 22.28 -14.54
C LEU A 144 13.30 22.99 -14.24
N GLU A 145 13.35 23.78 -13.17
CA GLU A 145 14.55 24.47 -12.69
C GLU A 145 15.50 23.49 -11.98
N ASP A 146 14.94 22.60 -11.16
CA ASP A 146 15.66 21.56 -10.43
C ASP A 146 15.01 20.19 -10.72
N PRO A 147 15.40 19.49 -11.81
CA PRO A 147 14.78 18.22 -12.22
C PRO A 147 15.02 17.05 -11.26
N LEU A 148 14.24 15.98 -11.40
CA LEU A 148 14.48 14.72 -10.70
C LEU A 148 15.86 14.15 -11.08
N SER A 149 16.56 13.52 -10.14
CA SER A 149 17.87 12.93 -10.43
C SER A 149 17.75 11.79 -11.43
N GLU A 150 18.55 11.85 -12.50
CA GLU A 150 18.62 10.81 -13.53
C GLU A 150 19.74 9.80 -13.26
N HIS A 151 20.31 9.82 -12.05
CA HIS A 151 21.45 8.98 -11.69
C HIS A 151 21.10 7.48 -11.76
N GLN A 152 21.93 6.71 -12.46
CA GLN A 152 21.69 5.28 -12.73
C GLN A 152 21.49 4.42 -11.48
N ASP A 153 22.16 4.75 -10.38
CA ASP A 153 22.07 3.99 -9.12
C ASP A 153 20.74 4.18 -8.38
N LEU A 154 20.00 5.26 -8.67
CA LEU A 154 18.62 5.39 -8.21
C LEU A 154 17.70 4.50 -9.03
N ALA A 155 17.97 4.37 -10.34
CA ALA A 155 17.18 3.59 -11.28
C ALA A 155 15.68 3.86 -11.15
N TRP A 156 14.94 2.98 -10.48
CA TRP A 156 13.49 3.05 -10.26
C TRP A 156 13.12 3.17 -8.77
N HIS A 157 14.07 3.59 -7.93
CA HIS A 157 13.93 3.66 -6.47
C HIS A 157 14.39 5.00 -5.92
N THR A 158 13.81 5.41 -4.78
CA THR A 158 14.23 6.57 -3.96
C THR A 158 14.26 7.92 -4.67
N TYR A 159 13.66 8.03 -5.85
CA TYR A 159 13.70 9.28 -6.62
C TYR A 159 12.81 10.35 -5.99
N ALA A 160 11.68 9.97 -5.38
CA ALA A 160 10.87 10.90 -4.59
C ALA A 160 11.58 11.29 -3.28
N VAL A 161 12.26 10.32 -2.64
CA VAL A 161 13.05 10.56 -1.43
C VAL A 161 14.17 11.56 -1.70
N GLU A 162 15.02 11.28 -2.69
CA GLU A 162 16.14 12.14 -3.10
C GLU A 162 15.66 13.55 -3.46
N TYR A 163 14.60 13.65 -4.25
CA TYR A 163 14.03 14.93 -4.63
C TYR A 163 13.51 15.70 -3.43
N GLY A 164 12.81 15.02 -2.51
CA GLY A 164 12.33 15.62 -1.27
C GLY A 164 13.45 16.20 -0.41
N LEU A 165 14.65 15.58 -0.39
CA LEU A 165 15.81 16.11 0.32
C LEU A 165 16.32 17.40 -0.31
N ARG A 166 16.38 17.48 -1.64
CA ARG A 166 16.73 18.75 -2.34
C ARG A 166 15.68 19.83 -2.12
N VAL A 167 14.40 19.48 -2.20
CA VAL A 167 13.30 20.40 -1.88
C VAL A 167 13.47 20.99 -0.48
N LYS A 168 13.80 20.16 0.52
CA LYS A 168 14.10 20.62 1.88
C LYS A 168 15.34 21.50 1.97
N ALA A 169 16.38 21.20 1.20
CA ALA A 169 17.58 22.03 1.13
C ALA A 169 17.29 23.44 0.57
N HIS A 170 16.25 23.60 -0.25
CA HIS A 170 15.74 24.90 -0.71
C HIS A 170 14.84 25.61 0.32
N GLY A 171 14.76 25.11 1.56
CA GLY A 171 13.95 25.71 2.63
C GLY A 171 12.45 25.46 2.48
N LEU A 172 12.04 24.53 1.61
CA LEU A 172 10.64 24.14 1.42
C LEU A 172 10.31 22.87 2.20
N GLU A 173 9.04 22.69 2.51
CA GLU A 173 8.54 21.50 3.19
C GLU A 173 8.08 20.42 2.22
N VAL A 174 8.18 19.17 2.68
CA VAL A 174 7.62 17.98 2.04
C VAL A 174 6.49 17.46 2.92
N GLY A 175 5.31 17.26 2.35
CA GLY A 175 4.10 16.91 3.10
C GLY A 175 3.38 15.68 2.58
N ALA A 176 2.82 14.88 3.47
CA ALA A 176 1.86 13.82 3.10
C ALA A 176 0.42 14.29 3.35
N VAL A 177 -0.50 13.90 2.48
CA VAL A 177 -1.93 14.27 2.55
C VAL A 177 -2.80 13.13 2.02
N ASP A 178 -4.01 13.00 2.55
CA ASP A 178 -4.97 11.99 2.11
C ASP A 178 -5.45 12.28 0.68
N LEU A 179 -5.15 11.36 -0.23
CA LEU A 179 -5.54 11.45 -1.64
C LEU A 179 -6.53 10.37 -2.09
N ALA A 180 -6.93 9.47 -1.17
CA ALA A 180 -7.85 8.36 -1.43
C ALA A 180 -7.45 7.55 -2.69
N ILE A 181 -6.29 6.89 -2.64
CA ILE A 181 -5.78 6.09 -3.75
C ILE A 181 -5.73 4.60 -3.40
N THR A 182 -5.92 3.74 -4.41
CA THR A 182 -5.55 2.32 -4.33
C THR A 182 -4.34 2.06 -5.22
N HIS A 183 -3.29 1.48 -4.66
CA HIS A 183 -2.09 1.04 -5.33
C HIS A 183 -2.15 -0.48 -5.53
N ASN A 184 -2.32 -0.93 -6.78
CA ASN A 184 -2.47 -2.34 -7.15
C ASN A 184 -1.11 -3.04 -7.40
N SER A 185 -0.13 -2.79 -6.53
CA SER A 185 1.20 -3.37 -6.66
C SER A 185 1.18 -4.90 -6.68
N MET A 186 1.89 -5.49 -7.65
CA MET A 186 2.05 -6.95 -7.79
C MET A 186 3.29 -7.51 -7.05
N THR A 187 4.25 -6.64 -6.75
CA THR A 187 5.53 -7.02 -6.13
C THR A 187 6.08 -5.89 -5.27
N THR A 188 6.70 -6.21 -4.13
CA THR A 188 7.71 -5.33 -3.53
C THR A 188 9.02 -5.52 -4.30
N ASN A 189 9.26 -4.73 -5.35
CA ASN A 189 10.56 -4.76 -6.02
C ASN A 189 11.59 -4.08 -5.10
N LEU A 190 12.44 -4.88 -4.47
CA LEU A 190 13.53 -4.40 -3.60
C LEU A 190 14.90 -4.57 -4.27
N ALA A 191 14.95 -5.05 -5.52
CA ALA A 191 16.20 -5.31 -6.21
C ALA A 191 16.95 -3.98 -6.42
N ARG A 192 18.19 -3.91 -5.93
CA ARG A 192 19.04 -2.70 -5.97
C ARG A 192 18.54 -1.52 -5.13
N LEU A 193 17.52 -1.69 -4.29
CA LEU A 193 17.09 -0.63 -3.36
C LEU A 193 18.23 -0.21 -2.41
N ASP A 194 19.07 -1.15 -1.98
CA ASP A 194 20.26 -0.90 -1.17
C ASP A 194 21.30 -0.01 -1.88
N VAL A 195 21.46 -0.18 -3.19
CA VAL A 195 22.34 0.64 -4.04
C VAL A 195 21.79 2.06 -4.12
N ALA A 196 20.48 2.20 -4.33
CA ALA A 196 19.79 3.48 -4.34
C ALA A 196 19.92 4.20 -3.00
N HIS A 197 19.68 3.50 -1.88
CA HIS A 197 19.86 4.04 -0.52
C HIS A 197 21.29 4.54 -0.28
N ARG A 198 22.31 3.73 -0.63
CA ARG A 198 23.71 4.15 -0.50
C ARG A 198 24.01 5.38 -1.35
N LYS A 199 23.47 5.44 -2.56
CA LYS A 199 23.66 6.59 -3.44
C LYS A 199 23.01 7.85 -2.88
N VAL A 200 21.77 7.79 -2.38
CA VAL A 200 21.11 8.95 -1.75
C VAL A 200 21.88 9.40 -0.52
N ALA A 201 22.35 8.47 0.33
CA ALA A 201 23.16 8.80 1.49
C ALA A 201 24.48 9.51 1.12
N ALA A 202 25.12 9.09 0.02
CA ALA A 202 26.34 9.72 -0.48
C ALA A 202 26.09 11.12 -1.09
N MET A 203 24.94 11.33 -1.74
CA MET A 203 24.56 12.63 -2.30
C MET A 203 24.15 13.63 -1.22
N HIS A 204 23.55 13.14 -0.13
CA HIS A 204 22.94 13.95 0.93
C HIS A 204 23.44 13.57 2.34
N PRO A 205 24.76 13.61 2.61
CA PRO A 205 25.32 13.12 3.86
C PRO A 205 24.85 13.90 5.11
N GLY A 206 24.47 15.17 4.94
CA GLY A 206 23.94 16.00 6.04
C GLY A 206 22.48 15.75 6.38
N ALA A 207 21.75 14.98 5.55
CA ALA A 207 20.32 14.74 5.73
C ALA A 207 19.99 13.33 6.25
N VAL A 208 20.98 12.43 6.31
CA VAL A 208 20.80 11.07 6.82
C VAL A 208 20.89 10.98 8.35
N PRO A 209 20.19 10.03 9.01
CA PRO A 209 19.35 8.98 8.42
C PRO A 209 17.96 9.47 8.01
N VAL A 210 17.47 9.00 6.86
CA VAL A 210 16.11 9.30 6.36
C VAL A 210 15.28 8.03 6.35
N ARG A 211 14.14 8.03 7.04
CA ARG A 211 13.20 6.91 7.02
C ARG A 211 12.32 6.99 5.78
N THR A 212 12.04 5.84 5.17
CA THR A 212 11.24 5.67 3.95
C THR A 212 10.24 4.52 4.14
N THR A 213 9.29 4.37 3.23
CA THR A 213 8.33 3.25 3.25
C THR A 213 9.00 1.89 3.06
N CYS A 214 10.17 1.86 2.43
CA CYS A 214 10.91 0.65 2.10
C CYS A 214 12.25 0.49 2.87
N GLY A 215 12.48 1.25 3.95
CA GLY A 215 13.68 1.13 4.79
C GLY A 215 14.25 2.47 5.26
N THR A 216 15.55 2.52 5.55
CA THR A 216 16.24 3.75 6.00
C THR A 216 17.45 4.02 5.13
N VAL A 217 17.56 5.24 4.60
CA VAL A 217 18.72 5.76 3.87
C VAL A 217 19.77 6.22 4.87
N GLY A 218 21.04 5.83 4.64
CA GLY A 218 22.16 6.11 5.56
C GLY A 218 22.07 5.36 6.90
N GLY A 219 21.15 4.41 7.01
CA GLY A 219 20.96 3.57 8.18
C GLY A 219 21.80 2.30 8.12
N ASP A 220 23.13 2.41 8.22
CA ASP A 220 24.01 1.25 8.42
C ASP A 220 24.57 1.16 9.86
N GLU A 221 24.28 2.13 10.74
CA GLU A 221 24.88 2.17 12.09
C GLU A 221 23.92 1.89 13.25
N ARG A 222 22.60 2.13 13.13
CA ARG A 222 21.65 1.78 14.21
C ARG A 222 21.31 0.28 14.27
N ASP A 223 21.70 -0.48 13.27
CA ASP A 223 21.65 -1.94 13.35
C ASP A 223 22.86 -2.53 14.11
N ARG A 224 23.90 -1.75 14.46
CA ARG A 224 25.01 -2.25 15.31
C ARG A 224 24.61 -2.52 16.77
N MET A 225 23.61 -1.82 17.30
CA MET A 225 23.02 -2.13 18.61
C MET A 225 21.95 -3.23 18.55
N ARG A 226 21.34 -3.48 17.38
CA ARG A 226 20.46 -4.64 17.13
C ARG A 226 21.26 -5.90 16.79
N THR A 227 22.47 -5.77 16.25
CA THR A 227 23.43 -6.87 16.08
C THR A 227 24.22 -7.19 17.35
N TRP A 228 23.95 -6.51 18.47
CA TRP A 228 24.32 -7.07 19.77
C TRP A 228 23.63 -8.43 19.90
N PRO A 229 24.40 -9.53 20.06
CA PRO A 229 23.91 -10.88 19.80
C PRO A 229 22.74 -11.33 20.69
N VAL A 230 22.37 -10.56 21.70
CA VAL A 230 21.33 -10.90 22.68
C VAL A 230 19.99 -10.19 22.39
N ILE A 231 19.98 -8.95 21.87
CA ILE A 231 18.75 -8.15 21.74
C ILE A 231 18.08 -8.33 20.36
N GLY A 232 18.84 -8.31 19.26
CA GLY A 232 18.30 -8.60 17.92
C GLY A 232 17.92 -10.06 17.72
N ARG A 233 18.56 -10.99 18.44
CA ARG A 233 18.23 -12.44 18.37
C ARG A 233 16.85 -12.80 18.96
N HIS A 234 16.24 -11.90 19.73
CA HIS A 234 14.98 -12.17 20.45
C HIS A 234 13.85 -11.16 20.18
N GLY A 235 14.11 -10.02 19.53
CA GLY A 235 13.04 -9.06 19.17
C GLY A 235 11.91 -9.69 18.36
N TRP A 236 12.25 -10.57 17.41
CA TRP A 236 11.26 -11.34 16.65
C TRP A 236 10.44 -12.29 17.53
N ARG A 237 11.01 -12.83 18.62
CA ARG A 237 10.30 -13.70 19.56
C ARG A 237 9.29 -12.91 20.38
N TYR A 238 9.65 -11.69 20.77
CA TYR A 238 8.73 -10.79 21.48
C TYR A 238 7.54 -10.40 20.61
N GLN A 239 7.80 -9.96 19.37
CA GLN A 239 6.74 -9.67 18.40
C GLN A 239 5.87 -10.91 18.15
N TRP A 240 6.49 -12.07 17.88
CA TRP A 240 5.77 -13.32 17.70
C TRP A 240 4.92 -13.71 18.92
N LEU A 241 5.40 -13.45 20.15
CA LEU A 241 4.64 -13.69 21.36
C LEU A 241 3.44 -12.75 21.47
N GLN A 242 3.61 -11.46 21.18
CA GLN A 242 2.51 -10.49 21.17
C GLN A 242 1.45 -10.87 20.13
N GLU A 243 1.87 -11.20 18.92
CA GLU A 243 0.99 -11.65 17.84
C GLU A 243 0.32 -12.99 18.20
N SER A 244 1.04 -13.92 18.85
CA SER A 244 0.47 -15.17 19.36
C SER A 244 -0.62 -14.95 20.40
N LEU A 245 -0.43 -14.02 21.33
CA LEU A 245 -1.44 -13.69 22.33
C LEU A 245 -2.70 -13.10 21.68
N LEU A 246 -2.52 -12.19 20.72
CA LEU A 246 -3.63 -11.61 19.97
C LEU A 246 -4.38 -12.67 19.14
N ALA A 247 -3.63 -13.50 18.41
CA ALA A 247 -4.16 -14.61 17.61
C ALA A 247 -4.93 -15.60 18.48
N THR A 248 -4.41 -15.92 19.67
CA THR A 248 -5.06 -16.81 20.64
C THR A 248 -6.39 -16.22 21.10
N ARG A 249 -6.41 -14.95 21.54
CA ARG A 249 -7.65 -14.28 21.97
C ARG A 249 -8.71 -14.27 20.86
N ALA A 250 -8.32 -13.90 19.64
CA ALA A 250 -9.21 -13.88 18.49
C ALA A 250 -9.75 -15.28 18.15
N ARG A 251 -8.88 -16.30 18.15
CA ARG A 251 -9.26 -17.72 17.98
C ARG A 251 -10.31 -18.16 19.00
N TRP A 252 -10.15 -17.84 20.27
CA TRP A 252 -11.12 -18.21 21.30
C TRP A 252 -12.47 -17.54 21.10
N GLN A 253 -12.47 -16.26 20.71
CA GLN A 253 -13.70 -15.50 20.49
C GLN A 253 -14.47 -15.98 19.25
N LEU A 254 -13.78 -16.23 18.13
CA LEU A 254 -14.40 -16.68 16.88
C LEU A 254 -14.56 -18.20 16.76
N ARG A 255 -13.85 -18.98 17.57
CA ARG A 255 -13.72 -20.46 17.44
C ARG A 255 -13.15 -20.90 16.10
N LEU A 256 -12.16 -20.17 15.58
CA LEU A 256 -11.50 -20.44 14.30
C LEU A 256 -10.03 -20.87 14.47
N PRO A 257 -9.44 -21.58 13.49
CA PRO A 257 -7.98 -21.66 13.39
C PRO A 257 -7.37 -20.27 13.27
N ALA A 258 -6.12 -20.11 13.73
CA ALA A 258 -5.39 -18.86 13.68
C ALA A 258 -3.97 -19.03 13.13
N VAL A 259 -3.49 -18.00 12.41
CA VAL A 259 -2.14 -17.95 11.83
C VAL A 259 -1.46 -16.60 12.11
N ILE A 260 -0.13 -16.58 12.13
CA ILE A 260 0.69 -15.37 12.16
C ILE A 260 1.39 -15.24 10.80
N CYS A 261 0.93 -14.34 9.95
CA CYS A 261 1.59 -14.08 8.66
C CYS A 261 1.21 -12.73 8.05
N ASP A 262 2.12 -12.16 7.28
CA ASP A 262 1.96 -10.87 6.59
C ASP A 262 1.05 -11.03 5.36
N ILE A 263 -0.25 -10.85 5.55
CA ILE A 263 -1.23 -10.98 4.47
C ILE A 263 -0.99 -10.01 3.30
N ARG A 264 -0.30 -8.88 3.50
CA ARG A 264 0.04 -7.95 2.40
C ARG A 264 1.07 -8.53 1.44
N ARG A 265 1.93 -9.45 1.92
CA ARG A 265 2.87 -10.21 1.08
C ARG A 265 2.26 -11.50 0.56
N ASP A 266 1.41 -12.12 1.37
CA ASP A 266 0.92 -13.48 1.13
C ASP A 266 -0.43 -13.52 0.41
N VAL A 267 -1.11 -12.39 0.20
CA VAL A 267 -2.43 -12.37 -0.46
C VAL A 267 -2.44 -13.06 -1.82
N ASP A 268 -1.36 -12.91 -2.58
CA ASP A 268 -1.24 -13.54 -3.90
C ASP A 268 -0.87 -15.04 -3.83
N LEU A 269 -0.71 -15.60 -2.61
CA LEU A 269 -0.60 -17.04 -2.36
C LEU A 269 -1.97 -17.69 -2.11
N LEU A 270 -3.03 -16.90 -1.87
CA LEU A 270 -4.37 -17.42 -1.64
C LEU A 270 -4.93 -18.07 -2.90
N GLU A 271 -5.32 -19.34 -2.80
CA GLU A 271 -5.97 -20.07 -3.89
C GLU A 271 -7.48 -19.77 -3.94
N VAL A 272 -7.85 -18.73 -4.67
CA VAL A 272 -9.26 -18.33 -4.85
C VAL A 272 -10.00 -19.30 -5.80
N GLY A 273 -9.28 -19.86 -6.77
CA GLY A 273 -9.80 -20.77 -7.81
C GLY A 273 -10.19 -20.04 -9.09
N HIS A 274 -10.20 -20.76 -10.21
CA HIS A 274 -10.47 -20.20 -11.54
C HIS A 274 -11.89 -19.62 -11.65
N GLY A 275 -12.02 -18.41 -12.20
CA GLY A 275 -13.31 -17.74 -12.41
C GLY A 275 -14.03 -17.30 -11.12
N ARG A 276 -13.33 -17.32 -9.98
CA ARG A 276 -13.83 -16.86 -8.68
C ARG A 276 -13.20 -15.53 -8.31
N VAL A 277 -13.87 -14.81 -7.42
CA VAL A 277 -13.46 -13.47 -6.98
C VAL A 277 -12.97 -13.52 -5.53
N LEU A 278 -11.89 -12.81 -5.24
CA LEU A 278 -11.52 -12.47 -3.86
C LEU A 278 -12.14 -11.13 -3.50
N HIS A 279 -13.06 -11.12 -2.55
CA HIS A 279 -13.69 -9.90 -2.04
C HIS A 279 -12.88 -9.38 -0.86
N VAL A 280 -12.16 -8.28 -1.05
CA VAL A 280 -11.36 -7.64 -0.01
C VAL A 280 -12.19 -6.56 0.66
N VAL A 281 -12.37 -6.67 1.97
CA VAL A 281 -13.09 -5.70 2.80
C VAL A 281 -12.12 -5.07 3.80
N ASN A 282 -11.85 -3.78 3.66
CA ASN A 282 -11.05 -3.04 4.64
C ASN A 282 -11.96 -2.41 5.69
N VAL A 283 -11.71 -2.68 6.97
CA VAL A 283 -12.37 -1.95 8.06
C VAL A 283 -11.65 -0.62 8.26
N ASP A 284 -12.30 0.46 7.86
CA ASP A 284 -11.78 1.83 7.93
C ASP A 284 -12.27 2.52 9.20
N GLY A 285 -11.74 2.10 10.35
CA GLY A 285 -12.23 2.53 11.67
C GLY A 285 -12.11 4.03 11.97
N ASP A 286 -11.33 4.79 11.21
CA ASP A 286 -11.24 6.25 11.33
C ASP A 286 -12.03 7.01 10.26
N GLY A 287 -12.67 6.30 9.32
CA GLY A 287 -13.51 6.86 8.27
C GLY A 287 -12.77 7.74 7.26
N SER A 288 -11.44 7.62 7.17
CA SER A 288 -10.61 8.50 6.32
C SER A 288 -10.53 8.06 4.85
N PHE A 289 -10.95 6.84 4.52
CA PHE A 289 -10.86 6.26 3.19
C PHE A 289 -12.24 5.86 2.63
N ALA A 290 -13.06 5.16 3.41
CA ALA A 290 -14.33 4.61 2.97
C ALA A 290 -15.29 5.63 2.32
N PRO A 291 -15.41 6.89 2.80
CA PRO A 291 -16.29 7.88 2.17
C PRO A 291 -15.93 8.23 0.72
N TYR A 292 -14.70 7.98 0.29
CA TYR A 292 -14.23 8.32 -1.05
C TYR A 292 -14.36 7.15 -2.04
N GLU A 293 -14.49 5.91 -1.55
CA GLU A 293 -14.75 4.74 -2.39
C GLU A 293 -16.26 4.56 -2.56
N THR A 294 -16.81 5.20 -3.60
CA THR A 294 -18.26 5.21 -3.85
C THR A 294 -18.80 3.88 -4.36
N GLU A 295 -17.95 3.06 -5.00
CA GLU A 295 -18.29 1.74 -5.52
C GLU A 295 -17.16 0.73 -5.31
N PRO A 296 -17.46 -0.58 -5.21
CA PRO A 296 -16.43 -1.59 -5.08
C PRO A 296 -15.46 -1.60 -6.27
N LEU A 297 -14.18 -1.45 -5.99
CA LEU A 297 -13.12 -1.42 -7.00
C LEU A 297 -12.78 -2.84 -7.47
N ARG A 298 -13.07 -3.14 -8.75
CA ARG A 298 -12.68 -4.41 -9.38
C ARG A 298 -11.35 -4.29 -10.11
N LEU A 299 -10.40 -5.15 -9.76
CA LEU A 299 -9.06 -5.21 -10.33
C LEU A 299 -8.65 -6.65 -10.62
N LEU A 300 -7.62 -6.81 -11.45
CA LEU A 300 -6.95 -8.07 -11.67
C LEU A 300 -5.66 -8.15 -10.83
N ARG A 301 -5.44 -9.31 -10.22
CA ARG A 301 -4.20 -9.66 -9.50
C ARG A 301 -3.77 -11.08 -9.90
N ARG A 302 -2.62 -11.20 -10.56
CA ARG A 302 -2.09 -12.46 -11.15
C ARG A 302 -3.12 -13.21 -12.00
N GLY A 303 -3.94 -12.47 -12.75
CA GLY A 303 -5.03 -13.01 -13.57
C GLY A 303 -6.31 -13.39 -12.79
N GLY A 304 -6.29 -13.35 -11.46
CA GLY A 304 -7.47 -13.50 -10.61
C GLY A 304 -8.22 -12.18 -10.42
N ALA A 305 -9.55 -12.25 -10.37
CA ALA A 305 -10.38 -11.08 -10.08
C ALA A 305 -10.41 -10.79 -8.57
N VAL A 306 -10.21 -9.53 -8.22
CA VAL A 306 -10.31 -9.02 -6.86
C VAL A 306 -11.30 -7.87 -6.83
N CYS A 307 -12.21 -7.89 -5.86
CA CYS A 307 -13.20 -6.84 -5.64
C CYS A 307 -12.92 -6.21 -4.29
N LEU A 308 -12.50 -4.95 -4.26
CA LEU A 308 -12.07 -4.24 -3.07
C LEU A 308 -13.19 -3.30 -2.61
N ARG A 309 -13.38 -3.20 -1.30
CA ARG A 309 -14.21 -2.15 -0.69
C ARG A 309 -13.75 -1.83 0.72
N ALA A 310 -13.98 -0.61 1.17
CA ALA A 310 -13.82 -0.18 2.55
C ALA A 310 -15.18 -0.02 3.21
N VAL A 311 -15.24 -0.26 4.52
CA VAL A 311 -16.43 -0.13 5.36
C VAL A 311 -16.08 0.63 6.62
N ALA A 312 -16.97 1.50 7.09
CA ALA A 312 -16.73 2.37 8.24
C ALA A 312 -17.33 1.83 9.56
N SER A 313 -18.14 0.77 9.49
CA SER A 313 -18.82 0.22 10.67
C SER A 313 -18.91 -1.31 10.68
N PRO A 314 -19.05 -1.94 11.87
CA PRO A 314 -19.30 -3.38 11.97
C PRO A 314 -20.58 -3.84 11.27
N VAL A 315 -21.59 -2.96 11.17
CA VAL A 315 -22.85 -3.25 10.46
C VAL A 315 -22.59 -3.36 8.95
N GLU A 316 -21.86 -2.40 8.38
CA GLU A 316 -21.45 -2.44 6.97
C GLU A 316 -20.53 -3.63 6.69
N LEU A 317 -19.63 -3.98 7.62
CA LEU A 317 -18.79 -5.18 7.49
C LEU A 317 -19.63 -6.45 7.35
N VAL A 318 -20.62 -6.65 8.22
CA VAL A 318 -21.51 -7.82 8.15
C VAL A 318 -22.33 -7.81 6.86
N ALA A 319 -22.85 -6.66 6.45
CA ALA A 319 -23.58 -6.52 5.19
C ALA A 319 -22.69 -6.89 3.98
N ALA A 320 -21.48 -6.34 3.92
CA ALA A 320 -20.51 -6.61 2.86
C ALA A 320 -20.17 -8.10 2.76
N LEU A 321 -20.01 -8.79 3.90
CA LEU A 321 -19.73 -10.23 3.92
C LEU A 321 -20.93 -11.09 3.49
N ARG A 322 -22.17 -10.67 3.78
CA ARG A 322 -23.38 -11.37 3.32
C ARG A 322 -23.58 -11.26 1.81
N GLU A 323 -23.08 -10.19 1.19
CA GLU A 323 -23.13 -9.99 -0.26
C GLU A 323 -22.12 -10.87 -1.02
N VAL A 324 -21.14 -11.47 -0.33
CA VAL A 324 -20.13 -12.34 -0.96
C VAL A 324 -20.80 -13.64 -1.43
N PRO A 325 -20.75 -13.97 -2.74
CA PRO A 325 -21.30 -15.22 -3.24
C PRO A 325 -20.61 -16.43 -2.60
N GLY A 326 -21.36 -17.48 -2.25
CA GLY A 326 -20.80 -18.66 -1.56
C GLY A 326 -19.71 -19.44 -2.33
N LYS A 327 -19.58 -19.19 -3.64
CA LYS A 327 -18.49 -19.74 -4.48
C LYS A 327 -17.20 -18.94 -4.40
N ASP A 328 -17.28 -17.70 -3.94
CA ASP A 328 -16.18 -16.74 -3.84
C ASP A 328 -15.57 -16.76 -2.43
N SER A 329 -14.45 -16.06 -2.25
CA SER A 329 -13.79 -15.93 -0.95
C SER A 329 -13.78 -14.47 -0.50
N ALA A 330 -13.76 -14.23 0.80
CA ALA A 330 -13.58 -12.90 1.35
C ALA A 330 -12.26 -12.80 2.12
N LEU A 331 -11.61 -11.64 2.06
CA LEU A 331 -10.49 -11.24 2.92
C LEU A 331 -10.86 -9.93 3.62
N VAL A 332 -11.03 -9.97 4.93
CA VAL A 332 -11.23 -8.78 5.74
C VAL A 332 -9.90 -8.39 6.38
N THR A 333 -9.52 -7.12 6.32
CA THR A 333 -8.34 -6.60 7.03
C THR A 333 -8.72 -5.44 7.94
N HIS A 334 -7.80 -5.09 8.85
CA HIS A 334 -7.99 -4.02 9.84
C HIS A 334 -9.05 -4.33 10.88
N LEU A 335 -9.25 -5.61 11.19
CA LEU A 335 -10.13 -6.01 12.27
C LEU A 335 -9.53 -5.62 13.62
N SER A 336 -10.42 -5.25 14.52
CA SER A 336 -10.18 -5.07 15.94
C SER A 336 -10.90 -6.17 16.73
N MET A 337 -10.61 -6.25 18.03
CA MET A 337 -11.30 -7.20 18.91
C MET A 337 -12.81 -6.93 19.02
N THR A 338 -13.26 -5.69 18.81
CA THR A 338 -14.68 -5.33 18.86
C THR A 338 -15.46 -5.81 17.64
N ASP A 339 -14.79 -5.99 16.50
CA ASP A 339 -15.40 -6.48 15.26
C ASP A 339 -15.68 -7.99 15.30
N LEU A 340 -15.03 -8.72 16.22
CA LEU A 340 -15.12 -10.18 16.25
C LEU A 340 -16.48 -10.69 16.76
N ALA A 341 -17.17 -9.94 17.62
CA ALA A 341 -18.49 -10.35 18.12
C ALA A 341 -19.55 -10.44 17.00
N PRO A 342 -19.78 -9.40 16.17
CA PRO A 342 -20.72 -9.50 15.06
C PRO A 342 -20.28 -10.53 14.00
N LEU A 343 -18.98 -10.67 13.75
CA LEU A 343 -18.45 -11.69 12.83
C LEU A 343 -18.72 -13.12 13.31
N ARG A 344 -18.63 -13.38 14.62
CA ARG A 344 -18.92 -14.70 15.18
C ARG A 344 -20.37 -15.11 14.88
N MET A 345 -21.32 -14.20 15.08
CA MET A 345 -22.73 -14.48 14.79
C MET A 345 -22.92 -14.84 13.32
N LEU A 346 -22.35 -14.04 12.42
CA LEU A 346 -22.40 -14.29 10.98
C LEU A 346 -21.85 -15.67 10.58
N LEU A 347 -20.69 -16.04 11.13
CA LEU A 347 -20.03 -17.32 10.82
C LEU A 347 -20.74 -18.54 11.42
N GLN A 348 -21.52 -18.35 12.50
CA GLN A 348 -22.36 -19.41 13.07
C GLN A 348 -23.61 -19.67 12.21
N ASP A 349 -24.18 -18.62 11.62
CA ASP A 349 -25.38 -18.71 10.79
C ASP A 349 -25.10 -19.28 9.40
N SER A 350 -23.87 -19.12 8.88
CA SER A 350 -23.43 -19.63 7.58
C SER A 350 -22.03 -20.25 7.69
N PRO A 351 -21.94 -21.57 7.93
CA PRO A 351 -20.66 -22.24 8.18
C PRO A 351 -19.87 -22.37 6.87
N VAL A 352 -19.10 -21.34 6.54
CA VAL A 352 -18.06 -21.36 5.51
C VAL A 352 -16.70 -21.61 6.14
N PRO A 353 -15.74 -22.24 5.44
CA PRO A 353 -14.36 -22.31 5.91
C PRO A 353 -13.85 -20.90 6.22
N ALA A 354 -13.18 -20.73 7.36
CA ALA A 354 -12.66 -19.45 7.79
C ALA A 354 -11.39 -19.60 8.62
N LEU A 355 -10.50 -18.60 8.51
CA LEU A 355 -9.22 -18.52 9.20
C LEU A 355 -9.01 -17.08 9.65
N ILE A 356 -8.67 -16.87 10.93
CA ILE A 356 -8.20 -15.57 11.41
C ILE A 356 -6.68 -15.53 11.35
N GLY A 357 -6.10 -14.39 11.02
CA GLY A 357 -4.66 -14.19 11.14
C GLY A 357 -4.27 -12.87 11.73
N VAL A 358 -2.99 -12.79 12.10
CA VAL A 358 -2.39 -11.62 12.73
C VAL A 358 -1.11 -11.25 12.00
N HIS A 359 -0.92 -9.95 11.78
CA HIS A 359 0.35 -9.38 11.36
C HIS A 359 0.50 -7.97 11.92
N ASP A 360 1.63 -7.69 12.55
CA ASP A 360 1.98 -6.35 13.04
C ASP A 360 0.89 -5.73 13.92
N GLY A 361 0.28 -6.58 14.77
CA GLY A 361 -0.83 -6.19 15.66
C GLY A 361 -2.19 -6.03 14.98
N MET A 362 -2.30 -6.18 13.67
CA MET A 362 -3.55 -6.11 12.91
C MET A 362 -4.17 -7.52 12.74
N LEU A 363 -5.48 -7.63 12.99
CA LEU A 363 -6.25 -8.85 12.72
C LEU A 363 -6.85 -8.82 11.31
N TRP A 364 -6.80 -9.95 10.64
CA TRP A 364 -7.46 -10.16 9.35
C TRP A 364 -8.16 -11.51 9.32
N LEU A 365 -9.19 -11.64 8.49
CA LEU A 365 -10.03 -12.84 8.37
C LEU A 365 -10.11 -13.25 6.90
N VAL A 366 -9.88 -14.53 6.59
CA VAL A 366 -10.23 -15.10 5.28
C VAL A 366 -11.41 -16.04 5.46
N THR A 367 -12.38 -15.98 4.53
CA THR A 367 -13.54 -16.89 4.48
C THR A 367 -13.73 -17.49 3.09
N GLY A 368 -14.48 -18.59 3.01
CA GLY A 368 -14.81 -19.26 1.74
C GLY A 368 -13.71 -20.23 1.27
N PRO A 369 -13.70 -20.60 -0.01
CA PRO A 369 -12.78 -21.60 -0.56
C PRO A 369 -11.29 -21.31 -0.30
N ALA A 370 -10.86 -20.04 -0.30
CA ALA A 370 -9.47 -19.66 -0.03
C ALA A 370 -9.03 -19.99 1.41
N ALA A 371 -9.96 -20.08 2.37
CA ALA A 371 -9.66 -20.53 3.73
C ALA A 371 -9.55 -22.05 3.87
N ALA A 372 -10.02 -22.82 2.87
CA ALA A 372 -9.96 -24.28 2.90
C ALA A 372 -8.63 -24.85 2.40
N ARG A 373 -7.89 -24.09 1.59
CA ARG A 373 -6.58 -24.47 1.03
C ARG A 373 -5.54 -23.43 1.40
N LEU A 374 -4.89 -23.65 2.53
CA LEU A 374 -3.93 -22.70 3.07
C LEU A 374 -2.56 -22.88 2.43
N PRO A 375 -1.85 -21.77 2.09
CA PRO A 375 -0.49 -21.82 1.60
C PRO A 375 0.44 -22.63 2.52
N SER A 376 1.38 -23.38 1.95
CA SER A 376 2.37 -24.15 2.72
C SER A 376 3.23 -23.26 3.63
N ALA A 377 3.48 -22.01 3.23
CA ALA A 377 4.16 -21.01 4.04
C ALA A 377 3.48 -20.79 5.41
N TRP A 378 2.15 -20.93 5.48
CA TRP A 378 1.36 -20.72 6.69
C TRP A 378 1.37 -21.92 7.63
N GLN A 379 1.99 -23.03 7.21
CA GLN A 379 2.14 -24.26 7.99
C GLN A 379 3.47 -24.29 8.76
N GLN A 380 4.35 -23.32 8.52
CA GLN A 380 5.65 -23.26 9.18
C GLN A 380 5.49 -22.91 10.67
N ARG A 381 6.40 -23.40 11.53
CA ARG A 381 6.35 -23.18 12.98
C ARG A 381 6.22 -21.71 13.39
N ARG A 382 6.77 -20.78 12.60
CA ARG A 382 6.67 -19.34 12.88
C ARG A 382 5.27 -18.78 12.64
N ALA A 383 4.49 -19.40 11.78
CA ALA A 383 3.13 -19.00 11.45
C ALA A 383 2.09 -19.60 12.41
N ILE A 384 2.47 -20.59 13.21
CA ILE A 384 1.57 -21.21 14.20
C ILE A 384 1.63 -20.41 15.51
N PRO A 385 0.53 -19.83 16.00
CA PRO A 385 0.52 -19.11 17.27
C PRO A 385 0.74 -20.06 18.46
N LEU A 386 1.18 -19.52 19.59
CA LEU A 386 1.33 -20.27 20.83
C LEU A 386 0.02 -20.99 21.23
N GLY A 387 0.07 -22.30 21.51
CA GLY A 387 -1.14 -23.12 21.74
C GLY A 387 -1.93 -23.49 20.48
N GLY A 388 -1.40 -23.18 19.29
CA GLY A 388 -1.95 -23.49 17.97
C GLY A 388 -1.91 -24.96 17.53
N GLY A 389 -1.35 -25.86 18.36
CA GLY A 389 -1.14 -27.28 18.04
C GLY A 389 -2.39 -28.17 18.00
N GLY A 390 -3.58 -27.61 17.78
CA GLY A 390 -4.81 -28.40 17.61
C GLY A 390 -5.06 -28.69 16.13
N ARG A 391 -4.94 -29.96 15.74
CA ARG A 391 -5.27 -30.50 14.41
C ARG A 391 -6.67 -30.04 13.96
N VAL A 392 -6.76 -28.98 13.18
CA VAL A 392 -7.78 -28.89 12.12
C VAL A 392 -7.24 -29.77 11.00
N GLY A 393 -8.08 -30.58 10.35
CA GLY A 393 -7.64 -31.52 9.31
C GLY A 393 -6.91 -30.82 8.17
N TRP A 394 -5.60 -30.67 8.29
CA TRP A 394 -4.65 -30.42 7.23
C TRP A 394 -4.71 -31.66 6.34
N ARG A 395 -5.58 -31.68 5.33
CA ARG A 395 -5.55 -32.75 4.33
C ARG A 395 -4.24 -32.55 3.57
N SER A 396 -3.19 -33.28 3.98
CA SER A 396 -2.18 -33.72 3.06
C SER A 396 -2.91 -34.46 1.95
N GLU A 397 -2.63 -34.10 0.70
CA GLU A 397 -3.02 -34.93 -0.44
C GLU A 397 -2.61 -36.38 -0.15
N PRO A 398 -3.42 -37.39 -0.54
CA PRO A 398 -2.98 -38.76 -0.41
C PRO A 398 -1.74 -38.92 -1.31
N GLU A 399 -0.65 -39.42 -0.72
CA GLU A 399 0.48 -39.98 -1.45
C GLU A 399 -0.09 -40.93 -2.51
N LEU A 400 0.04 -40.54 -3.78
CA LEU A 400 0.00 -41.47 -4.89
C LEU A 400 1.23 -42.36 -4.72
N LEU A 401 1.03 -43.48 -4.02
CA LEU A 401 1.93 -44.62 -4.10
C LEU A 401 1.83 -45.19 -5.52
N ASP A 402 2.99 -45.32 -6.13
CA ASP A 402 3.25 -46.11 -7.34
C ASP A 402 2.48 -47.43 -7.34
N ILE A 403 1.60 -47.61 -8.33
CA ILE A 403 1.49 -48.82 -9.19
C ILE A 403 1.12 -48.37 -10.60
#